data_AF-A9GVL8-F1
#
_entry.id   AF-A9GVL8-F1
#
_cell.length_a   1.000
_cell.length_b   1.000
_cell.length_c   1.000
_cell.angle_alpha   90.00
_cell.angle_beta   90.00
_cell.angle_gamma   90.00
#
_symmetry.space_group_name_H-M   'P 1'
#
loop_
_entity.id
_entity.type
_entity.pdbx_description
1 polymer ?
#
loop_
_entity_poly.entity_id
_entity_poly.type
_entity_poly.pdbx_seq_one_letter_code
_entity_poly.pdbx_strand_id
1 'polypeptide(L)'
;MAIALAACASPAPPRPAPRVAGLSAPAAAQPGRPPRRVDALAAAASSTEPRAPAAPPAASPAAPGASPGDPSSAAAEGDARAASQGPSIAIDPPYKLGRHLVPRGRAEAAERDRWNAGGRGDPPAPPPPAEGHPLPRIIVDIDHVKGPLKASEVQRIARRHLWIHVYSCYRLRAYRDPTLHGKTTVRLTVSRAGKVTGARATSSTLSAPDVVSCLAARARSLPLPGAKAGSTIVATLQVYPGDEPVEPPPSVLAPGPGELQPDAISAALAEALPVWRSCYEQALAGAPALWGRLAIRFHVTDSGAVDEAFEAESRFPDERLTRCVLRRARALTFPAPEGGDLRFVVPLRLSPDPQPSAP
;
A
#
# COMPACT_ATOMS: atom_id res chain seq x y z
N MET A 1 32.89 -62.91 16.15
CA MET A 1 31.79 -62.87 15.17
C MET A 1 30.49 -63.11 15.92
N ALA A 2 29.72 -62.06 16.20
CA ALA A 2 28.44 -62.13 16.90
C ALA A 2 27.53 -61.04 16.30
N ILE A 3 26.35 -61.43 15.84
CA ILE A 3 25.41 -60.55 15.13
C ILE A 3 24.35 -60.08 16.13
N ALA A 4 24.28 -58.77 16.37
CA ALA A 4 23.24 -58.17 17.20
C ALA A 4 22.09 -57.68 16.32
N LEU A 5 20.91 -58.28 16.46
CA LEU A 5 19.68 -57.85 15.81
C LEU A 5 19.06 -56.67 16.58
N ALA A 6 18.96 -55.51 15.95
CA ALA A 6 18.26 -54.35 16.51
C ALA A 6 16.79 -54.38 16.12
N ALA A 7 15.89 -54.41 17.11
CA ALA A 7 14.44 -54.40 16.89
C ALA A 7 13.91 -52.98 16.62
N CYS A 8 13.09 -52.82 15.59
CA CYS A 8 12.41 -51.56 15.29
C CYS A 8 11.22 -51.34 16.24
N ALA A 9 11.21 -50.23 16.98
CA ALA A 9 10.06 -49.79 17.76
C ALA A 9 9.19 -48.82 16.93
N SER A 10 7.89 -49.12 16.81
CA SER A 10 6.93 -48.25 16.13
C SER A 10 6.57 -47.00 16.95
N PRO A 11 6.32 -45.84 16.32
CA PRO A 11 5.95 -44.62 17.04
C PRO A 11 4.52 -44.68 17.59
N ALA A 12 4.31 -44.11 18.78
CA ALA A 12 3.00 -44.05 19.44
C ALA A 12 2.07 -43.02 18.77
N PRO A 13 0.74 -43.25 18.79
CA PRO A 13 -0.24 -42.34 18.18
C PRO A 13 -0.36 -41.00 18.94
N PRO A 14 -0.67 -39.88 18.25
CA PRO A 14 -0.80 -38.57 18.87
C PRO A 14 -2.04 -38.47 19.78
N ARG A 15 -1.91 -37.73 20.89
CA ARG A 15 -3.00 -37.48 21.84
C ARG A 15 -4.05 -36.51 21.27
N PRO A 16 -5.35 -36.69 21.55
CA PRO A 16 -6.41 -35.78 21.12
C PRO A 16 -6.31 -34.42 21.83
N ALA A 17 -6.70 -33.36 21.12
CA ALA A 17 -6.69 -31.99 21.62
C ALA A 17 -7.81 -31.73 22.66
N PRO A 18 -7.61 -30.82 23.64
CA PRO A 18 -8.62 -30.48 24.61
C PRO A 18 -9.78 -29.69 23.97
N ARG A 19 -11.02 -30.01 24.37
CA ARG A 19 -12.22 -29.26 23.97
C ARG A 19 -12.22 -27.86 24.59
N VAL A 20 -12.33 -26.84 23.75
CA VAL A 20 -12.56 -25.46 24.19
C VAL A 20 -14.04 -25.28 24.54
N ALA A 21 -14.35 -24.86 25.76
CA ALA A 21 -15.70 -24.49 26.15
C ALA A 21 -16.11 -23.16 25.47
N GLY A 22 -17.33 -23.10 24.93
CA GLY A 22 -17.82 -21.93 24.22
C GLY A 22 -18.00 -20.71 25.13
N LEU A 23 -17.55 -19.54 24.66
CA LEU A 23 -17.83 -18.25 25.29
C LEU A 23 -19.15 -17.69 24.76
N SER A 24 -20.03 -17.29 25.68
CA SER A 24 -21.34 -16.70 25.36
C SER A 24 -21.22 -15.36 24.64
N ALA A 25 -22.15 -15.09 23.72
CA ALA A 25 -22.22 -13.83 22.99
C ALA A 25 -22.60 -12.63 23.88
N PRO A 26 -22.06 -11.42 23.64
CA PRO A 26 -22.48 -10.20 24.31
C PRO A 26 -23.84 -9.71 23.80
N ALA A 27 -24.61 -9.04 24.67
CA ALA A 27 -25.95 -8.54 24.37
C ALA A 27 -25.95 -7.38 23.35
N ALA A 28 -27.01 -7.31 22.55
CA ALA A 28 -27.21 -6.25 21.56
C ALA A 28 -27.49 -4.88 22.20
N ALA A 29 -26.76 -3.85 21.76
CA ALA A 29 -27.02 -2.47 22.13
C ALA A 29 -28.07 -1.84 21.19
N GLN A 30 -29.05 -1.12 21.77
CA GLN A 30 -30.06 -0.39 21.00
C GLN A 30 -29.51 0.92 20.43
N PRO A 31 -29.95 1.38 19.24
CA PRO A 31 -29.51 2.65 18.67
C PRO A 31 -30.12 3.86 19.38
N GLY A 32 -29.28 4.82 19.73
CA GLY A 32 -29.68 6.09 20.35
C GLY A 32 -30.36 7.07 19.37
N ARG A 33 -31.26 7.87 19.91
CA ARG A 33 -32.06 8.90 19.21
C ARG A 33 -31.19 10.07 18.70
N PRO A 34 -31.38 10.58 17.46
CA PRO A 34 -30.63 11.72 16.96
C PRO A 34 -31.03 13.04 17.63
N PRO A 35 -30.09 14.00 17.82
CA PRO A 35 -30.40 15.33 18.35
C PRO A 35 -31.12 16.22 17.31
N ARG A 36 -31.87 17.22 17.82
CA ARG A 36 -32.62 18.18 17.01
C ARG A 36 -31.70 19.11 16.22
N ARG A 37 -32.14 19.49 15.01
CA ARG A 37 -31.61 20.68 14.31
C ARG A 37 -31.93 21.94 15.12
N VAL A 38 -30.99 22.88 15.15
CA VAL A 38 -31.22 24.28 15.51
C VAL A 38 -31.16 25.08 14.22
N ASP A 39 -32.22 25.83 13.94
CA ASP A 39 -32.29 26.71 12.77
C ASP A 39 -31.39 27.93 12.97
N ALA A 40 -30.55 28.21 11.98
CA ALA A 40 -29.73 29.42 11.93
C ALA A 40 -30.40 30.46 11.03
N LEU A 41 -30.67 31.64 11.59
CA LEU A 41 -31.29 32.77 10.88
C LEU A 41 -30.46 33.24 9.69
N ALA A 42 -31.16 33.68 8.64
CA ALA A 42 -30.55 34.38 7.52
C ALA A 42 -30.00 35.75 7.94
N ALA A 43 -28.84 36.11 7.40
CA ALA A 43 -28.33 37.48 7.39
C ALA A 43 -27.97 37.84 5.94
N ALA A 44 -28.62 38.87 5.41
CA ALA A 44 -28.37 39.36 4.06
C ALA A 44 -27.10 40.23 4.04
N ALA A 45 -26.27 40.07 3.02
CA ALA A 45 -25.19 41.01 2.69
C ALA A 45 -25.11 41.16 1.17
N SER A 46 -25.32 42.39 0.69
CA SER A 46 -25.33 42.73 -0.73
C SER A 46 -23.92 42.77 -1.32
N SER A 47 -23.72 42.24 -2.52
CA SER A 47 -22.50 42.47 -3.31
C SER A 47 -22.86 43.11 -4.67
N THR A 48 -22.44 44.36 -4.84
CA THR A 48 -22.68 45.20 -6.02
C THR A 48 -21.79 44.77 -7.19
N GLU A 49 -22.39 44.69 -8.38
CA GLU A 49 -21.72 44.33 -9.64
C GLU A 49 -21.35 45.59 -10.45
N PRO A 50 -20.09 45.74 -10.94
CA PRO A 50 -19.73 46.74 -11.94
C PRO A 50 -19.76 46.16 -13.36
N ARG A 51 -20.35 46.91 -14.29
CA ARG A 51 -20.70 46.51 -15.66
C ARG A 51 -19.77 47.14 -16.72
N ALA A 52 -19.71 46.47 -17.89
CA ALA A 52 -19.34 47.00 -19.23
C ALA A 52 -17.83 47.02 -19.61
N PRO A 53 -17.48 47.09 -20.92
CA PRO A 53 -18.36 47.14 -22.12
C PRO A 53 -18.12 46.04 -23.18
N ALA A 54 -18.98 46.03 -24.21
CA ALA A 54 -18.89 45.14 -25.39
C ALA A 54 -18.32 45.86 -26.62
N ALA A 55 -17.76 45.10 -27.57
CA ALA A 55 -17.21 45.54 -28.87
C ALA A 55 -17.31 44.41 -29.93
N PRO A 56 -17.23 44.69 -31.25
CA PRO A 56 -18.04 43.98 -32.27
C PRO A 56 -17.36 42.79 -33.01
N PRO A 57 -18.10 42.06 -33.87
CA PRO A 57 -17.58 40.90 -34.62
C PRO A 57 -16.83 41.28 -35.90
N ALA A 58 -15.97 40.37 -36.38
CA ALA A 58 -15.28 40.48 -37.68
C ALA A 58 -15.48 39.20 -38.52
N ALA A 59 -15.44 39.36 -39.84
CA ALA A 59 -15.96 38.39 -40.81
C ALA A 59 -14.96 37.34 -41.31
N SER A 60 -15.50 36.29 -41.94
CA SER A 60 -14.77 35.35 -42.81
C SER A 60 -14.17 36.05 -44.04
N PRO A 61 -13.24 35.36 -44.73
CA PRO A 61 -13.32 35.27 -46.19
C PRO A 61 -13.36 33.82 -46.68
N ALA A 62 -13.91 33.63 -47.88
CA ALA A 62 -13.98 32.34 -48.57
C ALA A 62 -12.88 32.19 -49.65
N ALA A 63 -12.56 30.92 -49.94
CA ALA A 63 -12.07 30.23 -51.16
C ALA A 63 -11.68 31.06 -52.42
N PRO A 64 -10.77 30.57 -53.29
CA PRO A 64 -11.11 29.43 -54.19
C PRO A 64 -9.95 28.46 -54.57
N GLY A 65 -10.28 27.29 -55.15
CA GLY A 65 -9.33 26.47 -55.92
C GLY A 65 -9.60 24.96 -55.96
N ALA A 66 -9.96 24.43 -57.14
CA ALA A 66 -10.11 23.00 -57.46
C ALA A 66 -9.46 22.74 -58.85
N SER A 67 -9.16 21.55 -59.35
CA SER A 67 -9.35 20.13 -58.98
C SER A 67 -8.42 19.30 -59.93
N PRO A 68 -8.60 18.01 -60.27
CA PRO A 68 -9.03 16.78 -59.54
C PRO A 68 -7.97 15.63 -59.69
N GLY A 69 -8.20 14.42 -59.15
CA GLY A 69 -7.43 13.23 -59.56
C GLY A 69 -7.47 11.98 -58.66
N ASP A 70 -8.48 11.14 -58.84
CA ASP A 70 -8.58 9.73 -58.41
C ASP A 70 -8.57 8.82 -59.68
N PRO A 71 -8.48 7.47 -59.63
CA PRO A 71 -8.28 6.57 -58.49
C PRO A 71 -7.17 5.51 -58.69
N SER A 72 -6.87 4.70 -57.66
CA SER A 72 -6.66 3.25 -57.88
C SER A 72 -6.88 2.44 -56.59
N SER A 73 -7.84 1.53 -56.63
CA SER A 73 -8.12 0.57 -55.56
C SER A 73 -7.47 -0.77 -55.85
N ALA A 74 -6.74 -1.31 -54.87
CA ALA A 74 -6.40 -2.73 -54.81
C ALA A 74 -6.45 -3.20 -53.35
N ALA A 75 -7.54 -3.90 -53.02
CA ALA A 75 -7.54 -4.87 -51.93
C ALA A 75 -6.77 -6.14 -52.41
N ALA A 76 -6.32 -7.07 -51.56
CA ALA A 76 -6.68 -7.30 -50.18
C ALA A 76 -5.55 -8.03 -49.40
N GLU A 77 -5.82 -8.28 -48.10
CA GLU A 77 -5.34 -9.44 -47.34
C GLU A 77 -3.83 -9.55 -47.05
N GLY A 78 -3.40 -8.74 -46.09
CA GLY A 78 -2.14 -8.94 -45.34
C GLY A 78 -2.23 -8.55 -43.86
N ASP A 79 -3.43 -8.34 -43.31
CA ASP A 79 -3.63 -7.70 -42.00
C ASP A 79 -3.62 -8.71 -40.83
N ALA A 80 -2.54 -9.49 -40.76
CA ALA A 80 -2.15 -10.15 -39.53
C ALA A 80 -1.38 -9.12 -38.69
N ARG A 81 -2.10 -8.44 -37.78
CA ARG A 81 -1.53 -7.54 -36.75
C ARG A 81 -0.16 -8.06 -36.30
N ALA A 82 0.90 -7.33 -36.62
CA ALA A 82 2.23 -7.62 -36.10
C ALA A 82 2.17 -7.49 -34.57
N ALA A 83 2.05 -8.63 -33.87
CA ALA A 83 2.09 -8.67 -32.42
C ALA A 83 3.39 -8.00 -31.98
N SER A 84 3.26 -6.97 -31.14
CA SER A 84 4.40 -6.12 -30.75
C SER A 84 5.52 -6.99 -30.20
N GLN A 85 6.62 -7.08 -30.95
CA GLN A 85 7.77 -7.90 -30.58
C GLN A 85 8.51 -7.22 -29.42
N GLY A 86 8.12 -7.57 -28.19
CA GLY A 86 8.65 -6.96 -26.98
C GLY A 86 7.81 -7.25 -25.74
N PRO A 87 8.24 -6.74 -24.58
CA PRO A 87 7.59 -7.00 -23.31
C PRO A 87 6.18 -6.41 -23.27
N SER A 88 5.24 -7.23 -22.79
CA SER A 88 3.83 -6.89 -22.73
C SER A 88 3.38 -6.58 -21.30
N ILE A 89 2.47 -5.62 -21.20
CA ILE A 89 1.70 -5.30 -20.00
C ILE A 89 0.24 -5.37 -20.44
N ALA A 90 -0.45 -6.44 -20.06
CA ALA A 90 -1.89 -6.56 -20.24
C ALA A 90 -2.60 -5.97 -19.01
N ILE A 91 -3.60 -5.14 -19.25
CA ILE A 91 -4.48 -4.58 -18.22
C ILE A 91 -5.72 -5.48 -18.17
N ASP A 92 -5.95 -6.14 -17.04
CA ASP A 92 -7.19 -6.90 -16.82
C ASP A 92 -8.32 -5.95 -16.37
N PRO A 93 -9.61 -6.33 -16.55
CA PRO A 93 -10.73 -5.46 -16.21
C PRO A 93 -10.67 -4.89 -14.77
N PRO A 94 -10.76 -3.56 -14.60
CA PRO A 94 -10.73 -2.94 -13.28
C PRO A 94 -12.00 -3.24 -12.48
N TYR A 95 -11.89 -3.29 -11.17
CA TYR A 95 -13.05 -3.50 -10.28
C TYR A 95 -12.96 -2.68 -9.00
N LYS A 96 -14.13 -2.21 -8.54
CA LYS A 96 -14.28 -1.47 -7.28
C LYS A 96 -13.80 -2.32 -6.09
N LEU A 97 -13.14 -1.70 -5.12
CA LEU A 97 -12.47 -2.41 -4.01
C LEU A 97 -13.43 -3.35 -3.28
N GLY A 98 -13.00 -4.60 -3.07
CA GLY A 98 -13.82 -5.67 -2.49
C GLY A 98 -14.68 -6.45 -3.51
N ARG A 99 -14.99 -5.89 -4.69
CA ARG A 99 -15.69 -6.59 -5.79
C ARG A 99 -14.73 -7.34 -6.72
N HIS A 100 -13.70 -7.97 -6.16
CA HIS A 100 -12.72 -8.74 -6.91
C HIS A 100 -13.38 -9.89 -7.69
N LEU A 101 -12.88 -10.15 -8.90
CA LEU A 101 -13.38 -11.24 -9.73
C LEU A 101 -13.05 -12.59 -9.08
N VAL A 102 -14.09 -13.36 -8.77
CA VAL A 102 -13.99 -14.72 -8.22
C VAL A 102 -13.79 -15.70 -9.38
N PRO A 103 -12.71 -16.52 -9.37
CA PRO A 103 -12.48 -17.51 -10.42
C PRO A 103 -13.65 -18.50 -10.54
N ARG A 104 -14.10 -18.77 -11.76
CA ARG A 104 -15.25 -19.64 -12.08
C ARG A 104 -14.96 -21.12 -11.86
N GLY A 105 -13.70 -21.49 -11.59
CA GLY A 105 -13.30 -22.87 -11.30
C GLY A 105 -11.82 -23.00 -10.96
N ARG A 106 -11.38 -24.25 -10.74
CA ARG A 106 -9.99 -24.56 -10.34
C ARG A 106 -8.94 -24.13 -11.37
N ALA A 107 -9.27 -24.15 -12.66
CA ALA A 107 -8.34 -23.74 -13.72
C ALA A 107 -8.01 -22.25 -13.65
N GLU A 108 -9.04 -21.39 -13.64
CA GLU A 108 -8.86 -19.93 -13.49
C GLU A 108 -8.22 -19.55 -12.14
N ALA A 109 -8.53 -20.30 -11.07
CA ALA A 109 -7.87 -20.09 -9.78
C ALA A 109 -6.36 -20.41 -9.86
N ALA A 110 -6.00 -21.56 -10.42
CA ALA A 110 -4.59 -21.96 -10.60
C ALA A 110 -3.83 -21.03 -11.56
N GLU A 111 -4.47 -20.51 -12.60
CA GLU A 111 -3.90 -19.49 -13.48
C GLU A 111 -3.66 -18.17 -12.74
N ARG A 112 -4.65 -17.67 -12.00
CA ARG A 112 -4.50 -16.46 -11.17
C ARG A 112 -3.41 -16.63 -10.13
N ASP A 113 -3.32 -17.80 -9.49
CA ASP A 113 -2.31 -18.09 -8.48
C ASP A 113 -0.90 -18.21 -9.10
N ARG A 114 -0.78 -18.78 -10.32
CA ARG A 114 0.45 -18.75 -11.12
C ARG A 114 0.88 -17.30 -11.41
N TRP A 115 -0.03 -16.45 -11.87
CA TRP A 115 0.25 -15.04 -12.13
C TRP A 115 0.61 -14.26 -10.85
N ASN A 116 -0.06 -14.53 -9.73
CA ASN A 116 0.24 -13.92 -8.44
C ASN A 116 1.60 -14.35 -7.87
N ALA A 117 2.07 -15.56 -8.18
CA ALA A 117 3.41 -16.04 -7.80
C ALA A 117 4.51 -15.41 -8.66
N GLY A 118 4.29 -15.32 -9.98
CA GLY A 118 5.25 -14.75 -10.93
C GLY A 118 6.58 -15.50 -11.00
N GLY A 119 7.60 -14.83 -11.54
CA GLY A 119 8.98 -15.32 -11.57
C GLY A 119 9.98 -14.24 -11.99
N ARG A 120 11.28 -14.49 -11.80
CA ARG A 120 12.39 -13.61 -12.23
C ARG A 120 13.43 -14.26 -13.16
N GLY A 121 13.25 -15.54 -13.48
CA GLY A 121 14.32 -16.40 -14.01
C GLY A 121 15.31 -16.85 -12.93
N ASP A 122 16.29 -17.66 -13.34
CA ASP A 122 17.33 -18.23 -12.48
C ASP A 122 18.70 -18.26 -13.21
N PRO A 123 19.79 -17.74 -12.61
CA PRO A 123 19.79 -16.83 -11.47
C PRO A 123 19.34 -15.41 -11.90
N PRO A 124 18.51 -14.70 -11.13
CA PRO A 124 18.29 -13.28 -11.39
C PRO A 124 19.61 -12.52 -11.20
N ALA A 125 19.89 -11.52 -12.03
CA ALA A 125 21.07 -10.68 -11.82
C ALA A 125 20.99 -10.03 -10.42
N PRO A 126 22.12 -9.77 -9.76
CA PRO A 126 22.11 -9.04 -8.50
C PRO A 126 21.37 -7.70 -8.72
N PRO A 127 20.35 -7.39 -7.92
CA PRO A 127 19.61 -6.15 -8.10
C PRO A 127 20.59 -4.96 -7.96
N PRO A 128 20.39 -3.86 -8.70
CA PRO A 128 21.27 -2.68 -8.61
C PRO A 128 21.36 -2.13 -7.17
N PRO A 129 22.19 -1.10 -6.89
CA PRO A 129 22.08 -0.38 -5.62
C PRO A 129 20.64 0.05 -5.33
N ALA A 130 20.20 0.02 -4.07
CA ALA A 130 18.86 0.47 -3.72
C ALA A 130 18.79 2.00 -3.79
N GLU A 131 17.97 2.52 -4.71
CA GLU A 131 17.60 3.93 -4.69
C GLU A 131 16.67 4.19 -3.50
N GLY A 132 17.18 5.00 -2.56
CA GLY A 132 16.45 5.50 -1.40
C GLY A 132 16.23 4.51 -0.26
N HIS A 133 15.46 4.97 0.72
CA HIS A 133 14.97 4.24 1.87
C HIS A 133 13.43 4.27 1.84
N PRO A 134 12.78 3.32 1.14
CA PRO A 134 11.32 3.34 0.98
C PRO A 134 10.57 3.11 2.30
N LEU A 135 11.19 2.44 3.28
CA LEU A 135 10.60 2.22 4.59
C LEU A 135 11.03 3.29 5.60
N PRO A 136 10.15 3.70 6.52
CA PRO A 136 10.48 4.64 7.59
C PRO A 136 11.70 4.22 8.42
N ARG A 137 12.64 5.15 8.64
CA ARG A 137 13.82 4.89 9.47
C ARG A 137 13.43 5.01 10.95
N ILE A 138 13.46 3.88 11.65
CA ILE A 138 13.16 3.79 13.08
C ILE A 138 14.45 3.53 13.85
N ILE A 139 14.75 4.39 14.82
CA ILE A 139 15.88 4.25 15.72
C ILE A 139 15.36 4.08 17.15
N VAL A 140 15.89 3.08 17.85
CA VAL A 140 15.61 2.80 19.27
C VAL A 140 16.93 2.83 20.00
N ASP A 141 17.07 3.79 20.91
CA ASP A 141 18.25 3.99 21.74
C ASP A 141 17.92 4.01 23.22
N ILE A 142 18.82 3.45 24.03
CA ILE A 142 18.77 3.44 25.48
C ILE A 142 19.76 4.47 26.01
N ASP A 143 19.25 5.63 26.40
CA ASP A 143 20.06 6.78 26.83
C ASP A 143 20.66 6.56 28.23
N HIS A 144 19.90 5.91 29.13
CA HIS A 144 20.32 5.68 30.50
C HIS A 144 19.66 4.45 31.12
N VAL A 145 20.42 3.71 31.93
CA VAL A 145 19.93 2.57 32.73
C VAL A 145 20.39 2.71 34.17
N LYS A 146 19.43 2.82 35.09
CA LYS A 146 19.66 2.81 36.55
C LYS A 146 19.25 1.44 37.09
N GLY A 147 20.23 0.61 37.44
CA GLY A 147 20.02 -0.73 37.99
C GLY A 147 21.18 -1.67 37.65
N PRO A 148 21.04 -2.99 37.90
CA PRO A 148 22.06 -3.98 37.55
C PRO A 148 22.06 -4.37 36.06
N LEU A 149 21.09 -3.90 35.28
CA LEU A 149 20.94 -4.23 33.86
C LEU A 149 22.04 -3.54 33.04
N LYS A 150 22.73 -4.29 32.17
CA LYS A 150 23.75 -3.74 31.26
C LYS A 150 23.08 -2.96 30.12
N ALA A 151 23.48 -1.71 29.91
CA ALA A 151 22.87 -0.85 28.89
C ALA A 151 22.93 -1.45 27.47
N SER A 152 24.03 -2.09 27.09
CA SER A 152 24.18 -2.79 25.80
C SER A 152 23.23 -3.98 25.62
N GLU A 153 22.90 -4.68 26.70
CA GLU A 153 21.93 -5.78 26.69
C GLU A 153 20.51 -5.25 26.53
N VAL A 154 20.14 -4.22 27.30
CA VAL A 154 18.85 -3.53 27.17
C VAL A 154 18.69 -2.96 25.76
N GLN A 155 19.72 -2.33 25.20
CA GLN A 155 19.76 -1.78 23.84
C GLN A 155 19.49 -2.85 22.78
N ARG A 156 20.17 -4.00 22.86
CA ARG A 156 19.98 -5.15 21.96
C ARG A 156 18.54 -5.68 22.00
N ILE A 157 17.96 -5.79 23.20
CA ILE A 157 16.59 -6.25 23.40
C ILE A 157 15.58 -5.19 22.90
N ALA A 158 15.79 -3.92 23.22
CA ALA A 158 14.93 -2.81 22.82
C ALA A 158 14.86 -2.68 21.29
N ARG A 159 16.00 -2.70 20.60
CA ARG A 159 16.04 -2.67 19.13
C ARG A 159 15.32 -3.88 18.50
N ARG A 160 15.48 -5.08 19.08
CA ARG A 160 14.80 -6.30 18.60
C ARG A 160 13.28 -6.27 18.79
N HIS A 161 12.79 -5.81 19.93
CA HIS A 161 11.37 -5.94 20.31
C HIS A 161 10.54 -4.68 20.09
N LEU A 162 11.11 -3.48 20.23
CA LEU A 162 10.35 -2.24 20.08
C LEU A 162 10.17 -1.81 18.64
N TRP A 163 11.06 -2.19 17.70
CA TRP A 163 11.00 -1.72 16.30
C TRP A 163 9.62 -1.93 15.66
N ILE A 164 9.08 -3.16 15.75
CA ILE A 164 7.76 -3.50 15.19
C ILE A 164 6.62 -2.73 15.87
N HIS A 165 6.76 -2.46 17.17
CA HIS A 165 5.78 -1.68 17.92
C HIS A 165 5.82 -0.19 17.57
N VAL A 166 7.01 0.40 17.44
CA VAL A 166 7.21 1.77 16.98
C VAL A 166 6.62 1.94 15.59
N TYR A 167 6.94 1.04 14.66
CA TYR A 167 6.36 1.03 13.31
C TYR A 167 4.82 0.93 13.35
N SER A 168 4.27 0.05 14.19
CA SER A 168 2.82 -0.13 14.32
C SER A 168 2.08 1.11 14.85
N CYS A 169 2.71 1.89 15.73
CA CYS A 169 2.16 3.16 16.23
C CYS A 169 2.31 4.27 15.18
N TYR A 170 3.48 4.36 14.55
CA TYR A 170 3.82 5.38 13.55
C TYR A 170 2.92 5.30 12.31
N ARG A 171 2.77 4.10 11.72
CA ARG A 171 2.04 3.91 10.46
C ARG A 171 0.58 4.38 10.50
N LEU A 172 -0.06 4.35 11.67
CA LEU A 172 -1.45 4.79 11.86
C LEU A 172 -1.65 6.29 11.63
N ARG A 173 -0.60 7.09 11.79
CA ARG A 173 -0.62 8.52 11.51
C ARG A 173 0.14 8.88 10.23
N ALA A 174 1.25 8.19 9.96
CA ALA A 174 2.12 8.46 8.81
C ALA A 174 1.42 8.28 7.44
N TYR A 175 0.36 7.47 7.34
CA TYR A 175 -0.41 7.35 6.10
C TYR A 175 -1.26 8.61 5.79
N ARG A 176 -1.62 9.41 6.80
CA ARG A 176 -2.35 10.68 6.65
C ARG A 176 -1.42 11.90 6.67
N ASP A 177 -0.29 11.78 7.34
CA ASP A 177 0.75 12.79 7.44
C ASP A 177 2.10 12.14 7.10
N PRO A 178 2.44 12.06 5.79
CA PRO A 178 3.73 11.51 5.34
C PRO A 178 4.94 12.30 5.83
N THR A 179 4.74 13.53 6.32
CA THR A 179 5.81 14.38 6.86
C THR A 179 6.12 14.09 8.33
N LEU A 180 5.30 13.28 9.01
CA LEU A 180 5.45 13.00 10.43
C LEU A 180 6.84 12.43 10.75
N HIS A 181 7.60 13.16 11.56
CA HIS A 181 8.91 12.76 12.05
C HIS A 181 9.15 13.31 13.44
N GLY A 182 10.13 12.75 14.14
CA GLY A 182 10.57 13.24 15.44
C GLY A 182 11.02 12.15 16.37
N LYS A 183 11.18 12.52 17.65
CA LYS A 183 11.61 11.63 18.71
C LYS A 183 10.71 11.72 19.94
N THR A 184 10.54 10.60 20.64
CA THR A 184 9.87 10.51 21.93
C THR A 184 10.80 9.83 22.92
N THR A 185 11.07 10.49 24.04
CA THR A 185 11.81 9.89 25.16
C THR A 185 10.81 9.29 26.14
N VAL A 186 10.98 8.01 26.47
CA VAL A 186 10.11 7.23 27.35
C VAL A 186 10.91 6.74 28.55
N ARG A 187 10.40 7.00 29.76
CA ARG A 187 10.93 6.46 31.00
C ARG A 187 10.17 5.19 31.37
N LEU A 188 10.90 4.10 31.55
CA LEU A 188 10.39 2.79 31.96
C LEU A 188 10.80 2.49 33.40
N THR A 189 9.93 1.78 34.13
CA THR A 189 10.19 1.24 35.47
C THR A 189 10.04 -0.28 35.42
N VAL A 190 11.02 -1.00 35.97
CA VAL A 190 11.16 -2.46 35.83
C VAL A 190 11.02 -3.14 37.20
N SER A 191 10.29 -4.25 37.21
CA SER A 191 10.13 -5.15 38.37
C SER A 191 11.32 -6.11 38.54
N ARG A 192 11.36 -6.86 39.65
CA ARG A 192 12.40 -7.89 39.84
C ARG A 192 12.41 -8.96 38.75
N ALA A 193 11.23 -9.30 38.24
CA ALA A 193 11.03 -10.30 37.18
C ALA A 193 11.31 -9.77 35.76
N GLY A 194 11.92 -8.59 35.59
CA GLY A 194 12.21 -8.01 34.28
C GLY A 194 10.99 -7.45 33.53
N LYS A 195 9.76 -7.63 34.05
CA LYS A 195 8.56 -7.00 33.49
C LYS A 195 8.57 -5.49 33.74
N VAL A 196 8.33 -4.70 32.69
CA VAL A 196 8.08 -3.26 32.78
C VAL A 196 6.73 -3.01 33.45
N THR A 197 6.74 -2.37 34.61
CA THR A 197 5.54 -2.04 35.40
C THR A 197 5.03 -0.62 35.16
N GLY A 198 5.92 0.29 34.75
CA GLY A 198 5.58 1.66 34.39
C GLY A 198 6.25 2.05 33.08
N ALA A 199 5.53 2.77 32.23
CA ALA A 199 6.08 3.46 31.07
C ALA A 199 5.32 4.77 30.88
N ARG A 200 6.06 5.88 30.74
CA ARG A 200 5.53 7.23 30.47
C ARG A 200 6.47 7.95 29.50
N ALA A 201 5.92 8.63 28.50
CA ALA A 201 6.69 9.61 27.74
C ALA A 201 7.07 10.78 28.66
N THR A 202 8.34 11.20 28.62
CA THR A 202 8.84 12.36 29.38
C THR A 202 8.98 13.62 28.51
N SER A 203 9.18 13.42 27.20
CA SER A 203 9.26 14.49 26.21
C SER A 203 9.00 13.90 24.82
N SER A 204 8.53 14.72 23.88
CA SER A 204 8.36 14.34 22.49
C SER A 204 8.47 15.56 21.57
N THR A 205 9.00 15.35 20.36
CA THR A 205 8.92 16.31 19.25
C THR A 205 7.93 15.88 18.17
N LEU A 206 7.30 14.70 18.31
CA LEU A 206 6.26 14.24 17.37
C LEU A 206 4.98 15.07 17.53
N SER A 207 4.50 15.65 16.44
CA SER A 207 3.22 16.37 16.28
C SER A 207 1.97 15.45 16.32
N ALA A 208 2.06 14.32 17.03
CA ALA A 208 1.05 13.26 17.08
C ALA A 208 0.91 12.66 18.49
N PRO A 209 0.10 13.26 19.39
CA PRO A 209 -0.04 12.83 20.78
C PRO A 209 -0.61 11.41 20.96
N ASP A 210 -1.41 10.96 19.99
CA ASP A 210 -1.92 9.60 19.85
C ASP A 210 -0.78 8.60 19.62
N VAL A 211 0.15 8.92 18.71
CA VAL A 211 1.35 8.11 18.44
C VAL A 211 2.24 8.06 19.70
N VAL A 212 2.49 9.21 20.35
CA VAL A 212 3.27 9.28 21.61
C VAL A 212 2.67 8.39 22.70
N SER A 213 1.34 8.40 22.84
CA SER A 213 0.62 7.56 23.80
C SER A 213 0.72 6.08 23.46
N CYS A 214 0.60 5.73 22.18
CA CYS A 214 0.80 4.36 21.68
C CYS A 214 2.24 3.86 21.96
N LEU A 215 3.26 4.68 21.69
CA LEU A 215 4.66 4.35 21.95
C LEU A 215 4.93 4.05 23.42
N ALA A 216 4.46 4.91 24.33
CA ALA A 216 4.60 4.71 25.78
C ALA A 216 3.83 3.46 26.28
N ALA A 217 2.64 3.17 25.72
CA ALA A 217 1.89 1.98 26.05
C ALA A 217 2.60 0.70 25.56
N ARG A 218 3.07 0.68 24.31
CA ARG A 218 3.77 -0.47 23.73
C ARG A 218 5.13 -0.72 24.36
N ALA A 219 5.85 0.30 24.83
CA ALA A 219 7.12 0.10 25.53
C ALA A 219 7.01 -0.77 26.82
N ARG A 220 5.79 -0.98 27.35
CA ARG A 220 5.53 -1.92 28.45
C ARG A 220 5.64 -3.39 28.07
N SER A 221 5.63 -3.74 26.78
CA SER A 221 5.78 -5.13 26.31
C SER A 221 7.23 -5.61 26.26
N LEU A 222 8.21 -4.73 26.52
CA LEU A 222 9.63 -5.03 26.44
C LEU A 222 10.04 -6.15 27.43
N PRO A 223 10.49 -7.33 26.96
CA PRO A 223 10.89 -8.42 27.84
C PRO A 223 12.35 -8.22 28.28
N LEU A 224 12.57 -7.78 29.52
CA LEU A 224 13.92 -7.58 30.07
C LEU A 224 14.37 -8.75 30.95
N PRO A 225 15.69 -8.93 31.16
CA PRO A 225 16.21 -9.83 32.18
C PRO A 225 15.77 -9.42 33.59
N GLY A 226 15.93 -10.33 34.55
CA GLY A 226 15.70 -10.05 35.96
C GLY A 226 16.50 -8.83 36.45
N ALA A 227 15.85 -7.96 37.21
CA ALA A 227 16.40 -6.66 37.62
C ALA A 227 16.25 -6.44 39.13
N LYS A 228 16.78 -5.33 39.66
CA LYS A 228 16.36 -4.85 40.99
C LYS A 228 14.99 -4.16 40.87
N ALA A 229 14.13 -4.30 41.87
CA ALA A 229 12.84 -3.61 41.89
C ALA A 229 13.02 -2.10 41.76
N GLY A 230 12.28 -1.46 40.86
CA GLY A 230 12.41 -0.01 40.63
C GLY A 230 13.64 0.38 39.81
N SER A 231 14.26 -0.57 39.08
CA SER A 231 15.24 -0.22 38.06
C SER A 231 14.57 0.65 36.99
N THR A 232 15.26 1.70 36.52
CA THR A 232 14.71 2.69 35.60
C THR A 232 15.50 2.69 34.30
N ILE A 233 14.81 2.73 33.18
CA ILE A 233 15.42 2.86 31.84
C ILE A 233 14.87 4.13 31.19
N VAL A 234 15.73 4.90 30.55
CA VAL A 234 15.36 6.00 29.65
C VAL A 234 15.69 5.54 28.24
N ALA A 235 14.68 5.57 27.38
CA ALA A 235 14.78 5.15 25.99
C ALA A 235 14.28 6.27 25.07
N THR A 236 15.00 6.56 24.00
CA THR A 236 14.59 7.49 22.96
C THR A 236 14.21 6.71 21.69
N LEU A 237 12.98 6.94 21.25
CA LEU A 237 12.37 6.32 20.07
C LEU A 237 12.28 7.39 18.99
N GLN A 238 12.98 7.21 17.88
CA GLN A 238 13.05 8.19 16.79
C GLN A 238 12.42 7.58 15.53
N VAL A 239 11.63 8.38 14.81
CA VAL A 239 10.99 8.01 13.55
C VAL A 239 11.24 9.09 12.51
N TYR A 240 11.62 8.66 11.32
CA TYR A 240 11.77 9.49 10.13
C TYR A 240 10.96 8.83 9.00
N PRO A 241 10.27 9.60 8.14
CA PRO A 241 9.59 9.05 6.98
C PRO A 241 10.57 8.32 6.05
N GLY A 242 10.02 7.39 5.28
CA GLY A 242 10.70 6.84 4.11
C GLY A 242 10.34 7.63 2.86
N ASP A 243 11.00 7.33 1.75
CA ASP A 243 10.74 7.98 0.46
C ASP A 243 9.42 7.55 -0.20
N GLU A 244 8.79 6.48 0.31
CA GLU A 244 7.57 5.90 -0.24
C GLU A 244 6.41 6.09 0.76
N PRO A 245 5.19 6.45 0.31
CA PRO A 245 4.03 6.60 1.19
C PRO A 245 3.74 5.33 2.01
N VAL A 246 3.30 5.52 3.25
CA VAL A 246 2.96 4.40 4.14
C VAL A 246 1.57 3.87 3.79
N GLU A 247 1.44 2.56 3.56
CA GLU A 247 0.14 1.95 3.24
C GLU A 247 -0.86 2.13 4.41
N PRO A 248 -2.10 2.60 4.13
CA PRO A 248 -3.17 2.63 5.14
C PRO A 248 -3.48 1.23 5.69
N PRO A 249 -3.84 1.11 6.98
CA PRO A 249 -4.20 -0.18 7.55
C PRO A 249 -5.49 -0.74 6.91
N PRO A 250 -5.62 -2.06 6.68
CA PRO A 250 -6.81 -2.64 6.04
C PRO A 250 -8.15 -2.29 6.71
N SER A 251 -8.13 -1.97 8.01
CA SER A 251 -9.31 -1.56 8.79
C SER A 251 -9.89 -0.20 8.43
N VAL A 252 -9.21 0.62 7.61
CA VAL A 252 -9.75 1.91 7.12
C VAL A 252 -9.99 1.92 5.61
N LEU A 253 -9.75 0.80 4.93
CA LEU A 253 -9.97 0.69 3.49
C LEU A 253 -11.46 0.45 3.19
N ALA A 254 -12.07 1.41 2.49
CA ALA A 254 -13.44 1.33 2.01
C ALA A 254 -13.50 1.71 0.51
N PRO A 255 -14.41 1.10 -0.28
CA PRO A 255 -14.48 1.33 -1.73
C PRO A 255 -14.88 2.75 -2.16
N GLY A 256 -15.35 3.59 -1.24
CA GLY A 256 -15.92 4.90 -1.55
C GLY A 256 -17.32 4.81 -2.20
N PRO A 257 -18.13 5.87 -2.11
CA PRO A 257 -19.43 5.93 -2.76
C PRO A 257 -19.32 6.18 -4.27
N GLY A 258 -18.25 6.83 -4.74
CA GLY A 258 -18.10 7.31 -6.12
C GLY A 258 -18.05 6.19 -7.16
N GLU A 259 -18.45 6.46 -8.39
CA GLU A 259 -18.32 5.53 -9.53
C GLU A 259 -17.63 6.23 -10.72
N LEU A 260 -16.95 5.47 -11.57
CA LEU A 260 -16.37 5.94 -12.83
C LEU A 260 -16.70 4.95 -13.95
N GLN A 261 -16.90 5.48 -15.15
CA GLN A 261 -17.16 4.64 -16.32
C GLN A 261 -15.91 3.82 -16.70
N PRO A 262 -16.04 2.53 -17.08
CA PRO A 262 -14.90 1.69 -17.45
C PRO A 262 -14.02 2.27 -18.55
N ASP A 263 -14.61 2.96 -19.53
CA ASP A 263 -13.89 3.58 -20.65
C ASP A 263 -13.02 4.78 -20.18
N ALA A 264 -13.52 5.56 -19.21
CA ALA A 264 -12.78 6.67 -18.62
C ALA A 264 -11.57 6.19 -17.82
N ILE A 265 -11.73 5.09 -17.08
CA ILE A 265 -10.60 4.41 -16.41
C ILE A 265 -9.63 3.88 -17.47
N SER A 266 -10.12 3.21 -18.51
CA SER A 266 -9.29 2.60 -19.55
C SER A 266 -8.47 3.63 -20.34
N ALA A 267 -9.04 4.80 -20.63
CA ALA A 267 -8.33 5.90 -21.28
C ALA A 267 -7.14 6.40 -20.45
N ALA A 268 -7.36 6.74 -19.17
CA ALA A 268 -6.29 7.20 -18.28
C ALA A 268 -5.19 6.14 -18.05
N LEU A 269 -5.57 4.86 -18.01
CA LEU A 269 -4.61 3.74 -17.93
C LEU A 269 -3.83 3.53 -19.23
N ALA A 270 -4.43 3.78 -20.40
CA ALA A 270 -3.74 3.70 -21.69
C ALA A 270 -2.65 4.79 -21.82
N GLU A 271 -2.91 6.00 -21.32
CA GLU A 271 -1.91 7.07 -21.22
C GLU A 271 -0.74 6.73 -20.28
N ALA A 272 -1.01 5.97 -19.21
CA ALA A 272 0.02 5.50 -18.28
C ALA A 272 0.93 4.40 -18.87
N LEU A 273 0.42 3.62 -19.84
CA LEU A 273 1.03 2.38 -20.31
C LEU A 273 2.46 2.54 -20.87
N PRO A 274 2.83 3.57 -21.66
CA PRO A 274 4.21 3.77 -22.14
C PRO A 274 5.20 3.98 -20.99
N VAL A 275 4.77 4.71 -19.95
CA VAL A 275 5.59 5.01 -18.77
C VAL A 275 5.78 3.75 -17.91
N TRP A 276 4.74 2.94 -17.73
CA TRP A 276 4.86 1.64 -17.04
C TRP A 276 5.69 0.63 -17.84
N ARG A 277 5.61 0.63 -19.17
CA ARG A 277 6.49 -0.17 -20.03
C ARG A 277 7.96 0.19 -19.81
N SER A 278 8.30 1.48 -19.75
CA SER A 278 9.68 1.91 -19.45
C SER A 278 10.16 1.44 -18.07
N CYS A 279 9.31 1.45 -17.04
CA CYS A 279 9.65 0.83 -15.75
C CYS A 279 9.97 -0.67 -15.90
N TYR A 280 9.20 -1.39 -16.71
CA TYR A 280 9.34 -2.84 -16.89
C TYR A 280 10.59 -3.20 -17.71
N GLU A 281 10.87 -2.48 -18.79
CA GLU A 281 12.09 -2.61 -19.60
C GLU A 281 13.36 -2.45 -18.74
N GLN A 282 13.38 -1.49 -17.80
CA GLN A 282 14.49 -1.32 -16.86
C GLN A 282 14.66 -2.51 -15.91
N ALA A 283 13.56 -3.15 -15.48
CA ALA A 283 13.61 -4.33 -14.62
C ALA A 283 14.06 -5.58 -15.40
N LEU A 284 13.64 -5.71 -16.67
CA LEU A 284 14.05 -6.81 -17.57
C LEU A 284 15.56 -6.81 -17.85
N ALA A 285 16.24 -5.67 -17.78
CA ALA A 285 17.70 -5.60 -17.88
C ALA A 285 18.43 -6.37 -16.75
N GLY A 286 17.81 -6.52 -15.58
CA GLY A 286 18.34 -7.34 -14.46
C GLY A 286 17.67 -8.72 -14.33
N ALA A 287 16.45 -8.88 -14.83
CA ALA A 287 15.71 -10.13 -14.78
C ALA A 287 14.97 -10.35 -16.11
N PRO A 288 15.63 -10.88 -17.16
CA PRO A 288 15.03 -11.03 -18.49
C PRO A 288 13.78 -11.92 -18.54
N ALA A 289 13.64 -12.83 -17.57
CA ALA A 289 12.46 -13.68 -17.38
C ALA A 289 11.59 -13.21 -16.20
N LEU A 290 11.52 -11.89 -15.95
CA LEU A 290 10.61 -11.28 -14.99
C LEU A 290 9.18 -11.28 -15.51
N TRP A 291 8.26 -11.94 -14.82
CA TRP A 291 6.83 -11.95 -15.14
C TRP A 291 5.97 -12.05 -13.87
N GLY A 292 4.70 -11.69 -13.96
CA GLY A 292 3.74 -11.83 -12.86
C GLY A 292 2.59 -10.85 -12.92
N ARG A 293 1.74 -10.87 -11.89
CA ARG A 293 0.60 -9.96 -11.72
C ARG A 293 0.87 -8.93 -10.64
N LEU A 294 0.75 -7.65 -11.00
CA LEU A 294 0.79 -6.50 -10.11
C LEU A 294 -0.61 -5.89 -10.07
N ALA A 295 -1.36 -6.12 -8.98
CA ALA A 295 -2.66 -5.47 -8.79
C ALA A 295 -2.50 -4.16 -8.02
N ILE A 296 -2.84 -3.04 -8.68
CA ILE A 296 -2.72 -1.69 -8.14
C ILE A 296 -4.07 -1.27 -7.58
N ARG A 297 -4.15 -1.03 -6.28
CA ARG A 297 -5.27 -0.37 -5.62
C ARG A 297 -5.07 1.14 -5.68
N PHE A 298 -5.98 1.83 -6.36
CA PHE A 298 -6.08 3.28 -6.41
C PHE A 298 -7.02 3.81 -5.33
N HIS A 299 -6.77 5.03 -4.87
CA HIS A 299 -7.78 5.94 -4.35
C HIS A 299 -7.81 7.18 -5.23
N VAL A 300 -8.99 7.49 -5.75
CA VAL A 300 -9.29 8.67 -6.55
C VAL A 300 -10.20 9.56 -5.72
N THR A 301 -9.80 10.82 -5.55
CA THR A 301 -10.58 11.84 -4.85
C THR A 301 -11.84 12.22 -5.63
N ASP A 302 -12.77 12.92 -4.99
CA ASP A 302 -13.93 13.54 -5.66
C ASP A 302 -13.54 14.49 -6.80
N SER A 303 -12.34 15.06 -6.77
CA SER A 303 -11.76 15.88 -7.85
C SER A 303 -11.07 15.09 -8.98
N GLY A 304 -10.96 13.76 -8.89
CA GLY A 304 -10.30 12.92 -9.90
C GLY A 304 -8.78 12.73 -9.72
N ALA A 305 -8.17 13.34 -8.70
CA ALA A 305 -6.74 13.17 -8.41
C ALA A 305 -6.46 11.83 -7.70
N VAL A 306 -5.28 11.24 -7.93
CA VAL A 306 -4.81 10.05 -7.20
C VAL A 306 -3.93 10.45 -6.02
N ASP A 307 -4.37 10.21 -4.79
CA ASP A 307 -3.57 10.42 -3.57
C ASP A 307 -2.96 9.11 -3.01
N GLU A 308 -3.62 7.96 -3.22
CA GLU A 308 -3.08 6.63 -2.93
C GLU A 308 -2.95 5.75 -4.18
N ALA A 309 -1.79 5.12 -4.35
CA ALA A 309 -1.64 3.92 -5.17
C ALA A 309 -0.72 2.92 -4.48
N PHE A 310 -1.23 1.70 -4.24
CA PHE A 310 -0.56 0.63 -3.50
C PHE A 310 -0.76 -0.73 -4.17
N GLU A 311 0.20 -1.64 -3.99
CA GLU A 311 0.05 -3.03 -4.41
C GLU A 311 -0.89 -3.79 -3.45
N ALA A 312 -1.93 -4.40 -4.02
CA ALA A 312 -2.92 -5.21 -3.33
C ALA A 312 -3.02 -6.61 -3.95
N GLU A 313 -3.55 -7.58 -3.20
CA GLU A 313 -3.88 -8.97 -3.61
C GLU A 313 -2.72 -9.88 -4.05
N SER A 314 -1.67 -9.35 -4.67
CA SER A 314 -0.46 -10.07 -5.08
C SER A 314 0.79 -9.45 -4.45
N ARG A 315 1.94 -10.11 -4.63
CA ARG A 315 3.27 -9.56 -4.33
C ARG A 315 4.14 -9.80 -5.55
N PHE A 316 4.25 -8.79 -6.39
CA PHE A 316 4.97 -8.87 -7.66
C PHE A 316 6.47 -9.12 -7.39
N PRO A 317 7.17 -9.96 -8.18
CA PRO A 317 8.51 -10.41 -7.82
C PRO A 317 9.61 -9.34 -7.75
N ASP A 318 9.43 -8.16 -8.35
CA ASP A 318 10.43 -7.08 -8.33
C ASP A 318 9.92 -5.79 -7.68
N GLU A 319 10.43 -5.48 -6.48
CA GLU A 319 10.06 -4.30 -5.69
C GLU A 319 10.48 -2.96 -6.34
N ARG A 320 11.41 -2.95 -7.31
CA ARG A 320 11.84 -1.73 -8.01
C ARG A 320 10.84 -1.40 -9.09
N LEU A 321 10.42 -2.41 -9.85
CA LEU A 321 9.34 -2.29 -10.81
C LEU A 321 8.05 -1.85 -10.11
N THR A 322 7.66 -2.53 -9.03
CA THR A 322 6.48 -2.16 -8.24
C THR A 322 6.55 -0.70 -7.77
N ARG A 323 7.68 -0.26 -7.19
CA ARG A 323 7.83 1.16 -6.78
C ARG A 323 7.81 2.13 -7.97
N CYS A 324 8.44 1.81 -9.09
CA CYS A 324 8.42 2.64 -10.29
C CYS A 324 6.98 2.82 -10.82
N VAL A 325 6.25 1.71 -10.98
CA VAL A 325 4.85 1.70 -11.44
C VAL A 325 3.94 2.45 -10.47
N LEU A 326 4.03 2.20 -9.16
CA LEU A 326 3.19 2.85 -8.16
C LEU A 326 3.45 4.36 -8.04
N ARG A 327 4.70 4.83 -8.15
CA ARG A 327 4.98 6.28 -8.18
C ARG A 327 4.37 6.95 -9.41
N ARG A 328 4.38 6.29 -10.57
CA ARG A 328 3.76 6.81 -11.80
C ARG A 328 2.24 6.72 -11.74
N ALA A 329 1.68 5.69 -11.08
CA ALA A 329 0.25 5.56 -10.83
C ALA A 329 -0.33 6.71 -10.00
N ARG A 330 0.41 7.22 -9.00
CA ARG A 330 0.03 8.42 -8.21
C ARG A 330 0.15 9.74 -8.95
N ALA A 331 0.76 9.75 -10.14
CA ALA A 331 0.84 10.93 -11.00
C ALA A 331 -0.30 10.97 -12.04
N LEU A 332 -1.19 9.97 -12.04
CA LEU A 332 -2.36 9.94 -12.92
C LEU A 332 -3.46 10.85 -12.39
N THR A 333 -4.26 11.37 -13.32
CA THR A 333 -5.51 12.06 -13.05
C THR A 333 -6.60 11.32 -13.80
N PHE A 334 -7.69 10.99 -13.11
CA PHE A 334 -8.91 10.47 -13.70
C PHE A 334 -9.94 11.60 -13.81
N PRO A 335 -11.02 11.44 -14.59
CA PRO A 335 -12.21 12.28 -14.43
C PRO A 335 -12.73 12.21 -12.99
N ALA A 336 -13.43 13.26 -12.56
CA ALA A 336 -14.08 13.30 -11.25
C ALA A 336 -15.11 12.15 -11.12
N PRO A 337 -15.03 11.27 -10.11
CA PRO A 337 -16.01 10.20 -9.91
C PRO A 337 -17.39 10.73 -9.53
N GLU A 338 -18.44 10.11 -10.06
CA GLU A 338 -19.82 10.46 -9.73
C GLU A 338 -20.16 9.97 -8.31
N GLY A 339 -20.44 10.90 -7.38
CA GLY A 339 -20.97 10.57 -6.04
C GLY A 339 -19.96 10.55 -4.89
N GLY A 340 -18.69 10.87 -5.12
CA GLY A 340 -17.65 11.05 -4.08
C GLY A 340 -16.34 10.34 -4.41
N ASP A 341 -15.55 9.97 -3.39
CA ASP A 341 -14.30 9.24 -3.60
C ASP A 341 -14.52 7.81 -4.11
N LEU A 342 -13.54 7.27 -4.81
CA LEU A 342 -13.57 5.90 -5.37
C LEU A 342 -12.24 5.18 -5.08
N ARG A 343 -12.32 3.97 -4.51
CA ARG A 343 -11.21 3.01 -4.48
C ARG A 343 -11.51 1.81 -5.34
N PHE A 344 -10.62 1.53 -6.29
CA PHE A 344 -10.72 0.41 -7.23
C PHE A 344 -9.35 -0.25 -7.41
N VAL A 345 -9.33 -1.43 -8.02
CA VAL A 345 -8.13 -2.21 -8.29
C VAL A 345 -7.99 -2.43 -9.80
N VAL A 346 -6.77 -2.24 -10.29
CA VAL A 346 -6.35 -2.50 -11.68
C VAL A 346 -5.31 -3.62 -11.66
N PRO A 347 -5.63 -4.83 -12.12
CA PRO A 347 -4.64 -5.88 -12.28
C PRO A 347 -3.84 -5.69 -13.56
N LEU A 348 -2.51 -5.66 -13.45
CA LEU A 348 -1.58 -5.70 -14.57
C LEU A 348 -0.95 -7.10 -14.63
N ARG A 349 -0.94 -7.73 -15.81
CA ARG A 349 -0.13 -8.92 -16.11
C ARG A 349 1.06 -8.52 -16.97
N LEU A 350 2.27 -8.71 -16.42
CA LEU A 350 3.52 -8.33 -17.05
C LEU A 350 4.25 -9.60 -17.52
N SER A 351 4.67 -9.63 -18.79
CA SER A 351 5.38 -10.76 -19.40
C SER A 351 6.46 -10.28 -20.38
N PRO A 352 7.65 -10.93 -20.45
CA PRO A 352 8.66 -10.57 -21.43
C PRO A 352 8.22 -10.94 -22.85
N ASP A 353 7.29 -11.89 -22.96
CA ASP A 353 6.68 -12.34 -24.21
C ASP A 353 5.40 -11.54 -24.52
N PRO A 354 4.99 -11.44 -25.80
CA PRO A 354 3.70 -10.88 -26.16
C PRO A 354 2.54 -11.69 -25.59
N GLN A 355 1.69 -11.06 -24.77
CA GLN A 355 0.45 -11.65 -24.27
C GLN A 355 -0.75 -11.24 -25.13
N PRO A 356 -1.76 -12.10 -25.32
CA PRO A 356 -3.04 -11.67 -25.85
C PRO A 356 -3.67 -10.64 -24.91
N SER A 357 -4.29 -9.60 -25.47
CA SER A 357 -5.12 -8.66 -24.71
C SER A 357 -6.22 -9.41 -23.98
N ALA A 358 -6.58 -8.96 -22.77
CA ALA A 358 -7.77 -9.46 -22.09
C ALA A 358 -9.01 -9.25 -23.01
N PRO A 359 -9.95 -10.20 -23.05
CA PRO A 359 -11.16 -10.11 -23.87
C PRO A 359 -12.18 -9.12 -23.30
#